data_AF-A0A956BIC5-F1
#
_entry.id   AF-A0A956BIC5-F1
#
_cell.length_a   1.000
_cell.length_b   1.000
_cell.length_c   1.000
_cell.angle_alpha   90.00
_cell.angle_beta   90.00
_cell.angle_gamma   90.00
#
_symmetry.space_group_name_H-M   'P 1'
#
loop_
_entity.id
_entity.type
_entity.pdbx_description
1 polymer ?
#
loop_
_entity_poly.entity_id
_entity_poly.type
_entity_poly.pdbx_seq_one_letter_code
_entity_poly.pdbx_strand_id
1 'polypeptide(L)'
;MDIPAFESDAKGRPTEVVGFETRSGVEIFLLPVETFPGHRNNLYLILADGAETLFDVGSPLPAAKAELAARFEELRSRYGIAFTPSDLKRVVVSHAHIDH
;
A
#
# COMPACT_ATOMS: atom_id res chain seq x y z
N MET A 1 9.33 17.49 -1.34
CA MET A 1 8.54 16.29 -1.67
C MET A 1 7.13 16.78 -1.62
N ASP A 2 6.56 17.05 -2.78
CA ASP A 2 5.18 17.51 -2.86
C ASP A 2 4.30 16.27 -2.70
N ILE A 3 3.36 16.34 -1.76
CA ILE A 3 2.37 15.27 -1.57
C ILE A 3 1.36 15.44 -2.70
N PRO A 4 1.20 14.45 -3.61
CA PRO A 4 0.21 14.56 -4.67
C PRO A 4 -1.20 14.61 -4.08
N ALA A 5 -2.11 15.26 -4.81
CA ALA A 5 -3.52 15.20 -4.46
C ALA A 5 -4.03 13.75 -4.56
N PHE A 6 -4.89 13.37 -3.62
CA PHE A 6 -5.52 12.05 -3.56
C PHE A 6 -6.97 12.17 -3.12
N GLU A 7 -7.79 11.20 -3.54
CA GLU A 7 -9.15 11.05 -3.00
C GLU A 7 -9.10 10.61 -1.54
N SER A 8 -9.95 11.22 -0.71
CA SER A 8 -9.99 10.97 0.73
C SER A 8 -11.40 10.69 1.25
N ASP A 9 -11.50 9.86 2.29
CA ASP A 9 -12.74 9.68 3.04
C ASP A 9 -13.11 10.92 3.87
N ALA A 10 -14.25 10.86 4.57
CA ALA A 10 -14.73 11.95 5.42
C ALA A 10 -13.77 12.33 6.58
N LYS A 11 -12.76 11.50 6.86
CA LYS A 11 -11.71 11.75 7.86
C LYS A 11 -10.39 12.20 7.22
N GLY A 12 -10.36 12.45 5.91
CA GLY A 12 -9.17 12.88 5.17
C GLY A 12 -8.16 11.77 4.91
N ARG A 13 -8.54 10.49 5.06
CA ARG A 13 -7.64 9.35 4.80
C ARG A 13 -7.71 8.94 3.32
N PRO A 14 -6.60 8.60 2.66
CA PRO A 14 -6.62 8.14 1.28
C PRO A 14 -7.57 6.97 1.06
N THR A 15 -8.32 7.00 -0.04
CA THR A 15 -9.22 5.89 -0.46
C THR A 15 -8.72 5.15 -1.68
N GLU A 16 -7.63 5.62 -2.27
CA GLU A 16 -6.99 5.14 -3.50
C GLU A 16 -5.48 4.99 -3.33
N VAL A 17 -4.82 4.28 -4.26
CA VAL A 17 -3.37 4.13 -4.26
C VAL A 17 -2.68 5.46 -4.58
N VAL A 18 -1.80 5.90 -3.68
CA VAL A 18 -1.05 7.16 -3.83
C VAL A 18 0.44 6.87 -4.02
N GLY A 19 0.99 7.29 -5.16
CA GLY A 19 2.40 7.15 -5.48
C GLY A 19 3.22 8.35 -5.01
N PHE A 20 4.42 8.09 -4.54
CA PHE A 20 5.39 9.09 -4.10
C PHE A 20 6.76 8.73 -4.64
N GLU A 21 7.57 9.75 -4.91
CA GLU A 21 8.98 9.58 -5.26
C GLU A 21 9.84 10.31 -4.24
N THR A 22 10.81 9.62 -3.66
CA THR A 22 11.81 10.26 -2.80
C THR A 22 12.81 11.04 -3.64
N ARG A 23 13.59 11.95 -3.03
CA ARG A 23 14.66 12.69 -3.73
C ARG A 23 15.70 11.77 -4.37
N SER A 24 15.89 10.56 -3.83
CA SER A 24 16.84 9.57 -4.34
C SER A 24 16.24 8.64 -5.40
N GLY A 25 15.01 8.90 -5.86
CA GLY A 25 14.34 8.09 -6.89
C GLY A 25 13.74 6.78 -6.39
N VAL A 26 13.48 6.65 -5.07
CA VAL A 26 12.72 5.50 -4.55
C VAL A 26 11.23 5.75 -4.77
N GLU A 27 10.56 4.82 -5.41
CA GLU A 27 9.10 4.85 -5.60
C GLU A 27 8.42 4.19 -4.39
N ILE A 28 7.44 4.88 -3.82
CA ILE A 28 6.67 4.43 -2.66
C ILE A 28 5.19 4.55 -3.03
N PHE A 29 4.42 3.50 -2.78
CA PHE A 29 2.99 3.50 -3.03
C PHE A 29 2.25 3.22 -1.73
N LEU A 30 1.45 4.18 -1.28
CA LEU A 30 0.50 3.99 -0.19
C LEU A 30 -0.70 3.20 -0.70
N LEU A 31 -0.98 2.09 -0.04
CA LEU A 31 -2.09 1.18 -0.32
C LEU A 31 -3.09 1.27 0.83
N PRO A 32 -4.20 2.03 0.70
CA PRO A 32 -5.17 2.13 1.77
C PRO A 32 -6.02 0.86 1.83
N VAL A 33 -6.03 0.18 2.99
CA VAL A 33 -6.76 -1.08 3.21
C VAL A 33 -7.60 -0.99 4.48
N GLU A 34 -8.88 -1.33 4.41
CA GLU A 34 -9.74 -1.48 5.58
C GLU A 34 -9.40 -2.80 6.30
N THR A 35 -8.63 -2.69 7.39
CA THR A 35 -8.17 -3.84 8.18
C THR A 35 -9.26 -4.36 9.12
N PHE A 36 -10.16 -3.48 9.55
CA PHE A 36 -11.41 -3.79 10.28
C PHE A 36 -12.51 -2.84 9.83
N PRO A 37 -13.81 -3.15 10.03
CA PRO A 37 -14.89 -2.24 9.68
C PRO A 37 -14.70 -0.81 10.27
N GLY A 38 -14.61 0.19 9.40
CA GLY A 38 -14.35 1.60 9.72
C GLY A 38 -12.87 1.96 9.98
N HIS A 39 -11.99 0.97 9.99
CA HIS A 39 -10.57 1.09 10.31
C HIS A 39 -9.70 0.85 9.08
N ARG A 40 -9.10 1.92 8.56
CA ARG A 40 -8.28 1.92 7.36
C ARG A 40 -6.82 2.15 7.71
N ASN A 41 -5.96 1.21 7.33
CA ASN A 41 -4.52 1.30 7.48
C ASN A 41 -3.87 1.70 6.16
N ASN A 42 -2.73 2.38 6.28
CA ASN A 42 -1.87 2.72 5.17
C ASN A 42 -0.74 1.70 5.14
N LEU A 43 -0.82 0.76 4.20
CA LEU A 43 0.27 -0.15 3.88
C LEU A 43 1.14 0.50 2.81
N TYR A 44 2.38 0.05 2.64
CA TYR A 44 3.25 0.64 1.61
C TYR A 44 3.94 -0.42 0.77
N LEU A 45 3.90 -0.26 -0.55
CA LEU A 45 4.81 -0.95 -1.46
C LEU A 45 5.98 0.01 -1.78
N ILE A 46 7.19 -0.42 -1.49
CA ILE A 46 8.41 0.35 -1.73
C ILE A 46 9.24 -0.37 -2.80
N LEU A 47 9.53 0.33 -3.89
CA LEU A 47 10.40 -0.15 -4.96
C LEU A 47 11.75 0.56 -4.83
N ALA A 48 12.72 -0.15 -4.26
CA ALA A 48 14.06 0.36 -4.01
C ALA A 48 15.10 -0.72 -4.29
N ASP A 49 16.21 -0.34 -4.93
CA ASP A 49 17.37 -1.21 -5.19
C ASP A 49 17.00 -2.54 -5.88
N GLY A 50 16.01 -2.49 -6.78
CA GLY A 50 15.49 -3.67 -7.48
C GLY A 50 14.81 -4.68 -6.57
N ALA A 51 14.28 -4.26 -5.41
CA ALA A 51 13.58 -5.14 -4.48
C ALA A 51 12.28 -4.52 -3.95
N GLU A 52 11.19 -5.22 -4.24
CA GLU A 52 9.82 -4.96 -3.85
C GLU A 52 9.65 -5.27 -2.36
N THR A 53 9.31 -4.24 -1.58
CA THR A 53 9.11 -4.36 -0.13
C THR A 53 7.70 -3.96 0.23
N LEU A 54 6.98 -4.88 0.84
CA LEU A 54 5.69 -4.58 1.46
C LEU A 54 5.93 -4.22 2.93
N PHE A 55 5.55 -3.00 3.32
CA PHE A 55 5.58 -2.53 4.69
C PHE A 55 4.15 -2.59 5.26
N ASP A 56 3.99 -3.47 6.24
CA ASP A 56 2.73 -3.99 6.78
C ASP A 56 1.87 -4.74 5.73
N VAL A 57 1.03 -5.66 6.20
CA VAL A 57 0.18 -6.55 5.37
C VAL A 57 -1.31 -6.45 5.70
N GLY A 58 -1.69 -5.67 6.72
CA GLY A 58 -3.07 -5.52 7.16
C GLY A 58 -3.50 -6.61 8.13
N SER A 59 -4.81 -6.94 8.16
CA SER A 59 -5.35 -7.95 9.09
C SER A 59 -5.53 -9.32 8.45
N PRO A 60 -5.61 -10.42 9.23
CA PRO A 60 -5.83 -11.76 8.68
C PRO A 60 -7.25 -11.98 8.12
N LEU A 61 -8.14 -11.00 8.23
CA LEU A 61 -9.53 -11.11 7.79
C LEU A 61 -9.62 -11.25 6.25
N PRO A 62 -10.55 -12.09 5.73
CA PRO A 62 -10.71 -12.25 4.28
C PRO A 62 -10.99 -10.94 3.53
N ALA A 63 -11.75 -10.01 4.13
CA ALA A 63 -12.05 -8.71 3.54
C ALA A 63 -10.77 -7.86 3.35
N ALA A 64 -9.90 -7.79 4.36
CA ALA A 64 -8.64 -7.06 4.27
C ALA A 64 -7.72 -7.66 3.20
N LYS A 65 -7.65 -9.00 3.09
CA LYS A 65 -6.89 -9.68 2.03
C LYS A 65 -7.42 -9.35 0.63
N ALA A 66 -8.74 -9.36 0.47
CA ALA A 66 -9.38 -9.02 -0.81
C ALA A 66 -9.13 -7.55 -1.19
N GLU A 67 -9.19 -6.64 -0.22
CA GLU A 67 -8.93 -5.23 -0.47
C GLU A 67 -7.45 -4.96 -0.76
N LEU A 68 -6.50 -5.60 -0.06
CA LEU A 68 -5.08 -5.52 -0.39
C LEU A 68 -4.82 -6.02 -1.83
N ALA A 69 -5.43 -7.14 -2.23
CA ALA A 69 -5.35 -7.61 -3.61
C ALA A 69 -5.91 -6.58 -4.60
N ALA A 70 -7.05 -5.95 -4.29
CA ALA A 70 -7.62 -4.88 -5.11
C ALA A 70 -6.70 -3.66 -5.21
N ARG A 71 -5.98 -3.30 -4.13
CA ARG A 71 -4.96 -2.24 -4.17
C ARG A 71 -3.78 -2.59 -5.06
N PHE A 72 -3.39 -3.86 -5.14
CA PHE A 72 -2.37 -4.30 -6.11
C PHE A 72 -2.87 -4.18 -7.56
N GLU A 73 -4.13 -4.54 -7.84
CA GLU A 73 -4.72 -4.31 -9.18
C GLU A 73 -4.73 -2.81 -9.54
N GLU A 74 -5.13 -1.98 -8.58
CA GLU A 74 -5.20 -0.52 -8.76
C GLU A 74 -3.82 0.10 -8.99
N LEU A 75 -2.81 -0.35 -8.26
CA LEU A 75 -1.42 0.04 -8.50
C LEU A 75 -1.03 -0.21 -9.96
N ARG A 76 -1.31 -1.42 -10.47
CA ARG A 76 -0.97 -1.79 -11.86
C ARG A 76 -1.71 -0.93 -12.87
N SER A 77 -3.02 -0.73 -12.69
CA SER A 77 -3.84 0.00 -13.66
C SER A 77 -3.53 1.50 -13.67
N ARG A 78 -3.23 2.10 -12.51
CA ARG A 78 -2.98 3.55 -12.38
C ARG A 78 -1.55 3.96 -12.69
N TYR A 79 -0.56 3.18 -12.25
CA TYR A 79 0.85 3.54 -12.37
C TYR A 79 1.60 2.72 -13.42
N GLY A 80 0.96 1.72 -14.04
CA GLY A 80 1.61 0.88 -15.07
C GLY A 80 2.71 -0.02 -14.52
N ILE A 81 2.78 -0.20 -13.19
CA ILE A 81 3.80 -1.02 -12.53
C ILE A 81 3.46 -2.50 -12.77
N ALA A 82 4.40 -3.27 -13.32
CA ALA A 82 4.23 -4.70 -13.58
C ALA A 82 4.45 -5.56 -12.31
N PHE A 83 3.86 -5.15 -11.18
CA PHE A 83 4.01 -5.82 -9.88
C PHE A 83 2.94 -6.89 -9.66
N THR A 84 3.37 -8.06 -9.19
CA THR A 84 2.52 -9.12 -8.65
C THR A 84 2.95 -9.47 -7.22
N PRO A 85 2.07 -10.03 -6.38
CA PRO A 85 2.45 -10.48 -5.04
C PRO A 85 3.63 -11.47 -5.03
N SER A 86 3.84 -12.22 -6.11
CA SER A 86 4.97 -13.15 -6.26
C SER A 86 6.33 -12.46 -6.45
N ASP A 87 6.33 -11.16 -6.78
CA ASP A 87 7.56 -10.37 -6.91
C ASP A 87 8.08 -9.86 -5.55
N LEU A 88 7.27 -9.94 -4.49
CA LEU A 88 7.67 -9.50 -3.15
C LEU A 88 8.92 -10.22 -2.66
N LYS A 89 9.99 -9.46 -2.47
CA LYS A 89 11.26 -9.95 -1.90
C LYS A 89 11.32 -9.75 -0.40
N ARG A 90 10.59 -8.76 0.12
CA ARG A 90 10.63 -8.36 1.51
C ARG A 90 9.23 -8.04 2.01
N VAL A 91 8.95 -8.49 3.24
CA VAL A 91 7.82 -8.05 4.04
C VAL A 91 8.38 -7.53 5.35
N VAL A 92 8.06 -6.29 5.69
CA VAL A 92 8.42 -5.66 6.96
C VAL A 92 7.13 -5.42 7.73
N VAL A 93 7.00 -6.03 8.90
CA VAL A 93 5.89 -5.77 9.83
C VAL A 93 6.40 -4.80 10.89
N SER A 94 5.77 -3.64 10.99
CA SER A 94 6.22 -2.55 11.85
C SER A 94 6.19 -2.90 13.34
N HIS A 95 5.15 -3.63 13.79
CA HIS A 95 5.00 -4.12 15.16
C HIS A 95 3.91 -5.20 15.24
N ALA A 96 3.75 -5.83 16.41
CA ALA A 96 2.93 -7.04 16.59
C ALA A 96 1.43 -6.78 16.85
N HIS A 97 0.86 -5.69 16.34
CA HIS A 97 -0.59 -5.53 16.32
C HIS A 97 -1.19 -6.26 15.11
N ILE A 98 -2.43 -6.73 15.26
CA ILE A 98 -3.07 -7.69 14.34
C ILE A 98 -3.36 -7.11 12.95
N ASP A 99 -3.34 -5.80 12.80
CA ASP A 99 -3.61 -5.05 11.57
C ASP A 99 -2.36 -4.60 10.81
N HIS A 100 -1.20 -5.12 11.22
CA HIS A 100 0.10 -4.88 10.60
C HIS A 100 0.65 -6.14 9.93
#